data_AF-A0A5C6HLD8-F1
#
_entry.id   AF-A0A5C6HLD8-F1
#
_cell.length_a   1.000
_cell.length_b   1.000
_cell.length_c   1.000
_cell.angle_alpha   90.00
_cell.angle_beta   90.00
_cell.angle_gamma   90.00
#
_symmetry.space_group_name_H-M   'P 1'
#
loop_
_entity.id
_entity.type
_entity.pdbx_description
1 polymer ?
#
loop_
_entity_poly.entity_id
_entity_poly.type
_entity_poly.pdbx_seq_one_letter_code
_entity_poly.pdbx_strand_id
1 'polypeptide(L)'
;MSVLTHPQEFYHPNLADSAFFQDSKSRNTLYWNPFVETDTNGKAHLSFYVNNGETGRYIIHCEGHSDSGIIGTKALIIDIP
;
A
#
# COMPACT_ATOMS: atom_id res chain seq x y z
N MET A 1 -23.98 8.45 23.33
CA MET A 1 -22.75 8.92 22.69
C MET A 1 -22.54 8.08 21.44
N SER A 2 -22.78 8.65 20.26
CA SER A 2 -22.55 7.97 18.97
C SER A 2 -21.14 8.30 18.51
N VAL A 3 -20.27 7.31 18.41
CA VAL A 3 -18.97 7.47 17.76
C VAL A 3 -19.22 7.47 16.25
N LEU A 4 -19.12 8.65 15.62
CA LEU A 4 -19.11 8.77 14.17
C LEU A 4 -17.80 8.17 13.64
N THR A 5 -17.80 6.87 13.37
CA THR A 5 -16.75 6.23 12.56
C THR A 5 -16.95 6.69 11.13
N HIS A 6 -16.27 7.76 10.75
CA HIS A 6 -16.16 8.12 9.34
C HIS A 6 -15.39 6.97 8.65
N PRO A 7 -15.91 6.38 7.57
CA PRO A 7 -15.09 5.47 6.78
C PRO A 7 -13.84 6.25 6.36
N GLN A 8 -12.66 5.73 6.68
CA GLN A 8 -11.44 6.28 6.12
C GLN A 8 -11.52 6.05 4.61
N GLU A 9 -11.56 7.15 3.86
CA GLU A 9 -11.47 7.06 2.41
C GLU A 9 -10.08 6.52 2.05
N PHE A 10 -10.07 5.44 1.26
CA PHE A 10 -8.84 4.78 0.86
C PHE A 10 -8.03 5.73 -0.02
N TYR A 11 -6.78 5.98 0.36
CA TYR A 11 -5.87 6.77 -0.43
C TYR A 11 -5.35 5.95 -1.61
N HIS A 12 -5.91 6.18 -2.80
CA HIS A 12 -5.41 5.65 -4.07
C HIS A 12 -5.04 6.83 -4.98
N PRO A 13 -3.75 7.12 -5.20
CA PRO A 13 -3.36 8.22 -6.07
C PRO A 13 -3.74 7.92 -7.52
N ASN A 14 -4.37 8.88 -8.19
CA ASN A 14 -4.57 8.77 -9.63
C ASN A 14 -3.23 8.91 -10.35
N LEU A 15 -2.64 7.80 -10.77
CA LEU A 15 -1.34 7.76 -11.44
C LEU A 15 -1.35 8.41 -12.84
N ALA A 16 -2.53 8.77 -13.38
CA ALA A 16 -2.64 9.56 -14.60
C ALA A 16 -2.59 11.08 -14.34
N ASP A 17 -2.68 11.52 -13.09
CA ASP A 17 -2.62 12.93 -12.71
C ASP A 17 -1.17 13.36 -12.49
N SER A 18 -0.64 14.20 -13.38
CA SER A 18 0.71 14.75 -13.25
C SER A 18 0.90 15.62 -12.01
N ALA A 19 -0.17 16.25 -11.49
CA ALA A 19 -0.10 17.09 -10.29
C ALA A 19 0.17 16.24 -9.04
N PHE A 20 -0.24 14.97 -9.04
CA PHE A 20 0.07 14.04 -7.96
C PHE A 20 1.59 13.86 -7.80
N PHE A 21 2.33 13.75 -8.90
CA PHE A 21 3.79 13.62 -8.90
C PHE A 21 4.53 14.94 -8.61
N GLN A 22 3.83 16.07 -8.54
CA GLN A 22 4.39 17.38 -8.19
C GLN A 22 4.24 17.72 -6.70
N ASP A 23 3.48 16.93 -5.93
CA ASP A 23 3.34 17.13 -4.49
C ASP A 23 4.61 16.68 -3.75
N SER A 24 5.41 17.66 -3.32
CA SER A 24 6.70 17.43 -2.66
C SER A 24 6.59 17.02 -1.18
N LYS A 25 5.38 16.84 -0.65
CA LYS A 25 5.18 16.43 0.74
C LYS A 25 5.51 14.95 0.89
N SER A 26 6.38 14.63 1.85
CA SER A 26 6.63 13.23 2.22
C SER A 26 5.36 12.57 2.76
N ARG A 27 5.16 11.31 2.39
CA ARG A 27 4.00 10.51 2.76
C ARG A 27 4.47 9.32 3.56
N ASN A 28 3.79 9.04 4.67
CA ASN A 28 4.06 7.84 5.47
C ASN A 28 3.58 6.56 4.77
N THR A 29 2.59 6.65 3.89
CA THR A 29 2.02 5.53 3.14
C THR A 29 2.18 5.79 1.64
N LEU A 30 2.94 4.93 0.98
CA LEU A 30 3.22 5.02 -0.46
C LEU A 30 2.28 4.14 -1.30
N TYR A 31 1.78 3.05 -0.73
CA TYR A 31 0.92 2.10 -1.39
C TYR A 31 -0.06 1.49 -0.40
N TRP A 32 -1.33 1.44 -0.79
CA TRP A 32 -2.38 0.72 -0.08
C TRP A 32 -3.38 0.17 -1.10
N ASN A 33 -3.56 -1.15 -1.11
CA ASN A 33 -4.58 -1.79 -1.92
C ASN A 33 -5.26 -2.90 -1.10
N PRO A 34 -6.53 -2.72 -0.70
CA PRO A 34 -7.26 -3.72 0.08
C PRO A 34 -7.73 -4.90 -0.77
N PHE A 35 -7.65 -4.80 -2.11
CA PHE A 35 -8.10 -5.83 -3.04
C PHE A 35 -6.95 -6.25 -3.96
N VAL A 36 -6.20 -7.25 -3.50
CA VAL A 36 -5.11 -7.87 -4.25
C VAL A 36 -5.44 -9.34 -4.42
N GLU A 37 -5.79 -9.72 -5.64
CA GLU A 37 -6.05 -11.11 -6.01
C GLU A 37 -4.76 -11.77 -6.49
N THR A 38 -4.50 -12.98 -6.02
CA THR A 38 -3.36 -13.78 -6.48
C THR A 38 -3.72 -14.53 -7.76
N ASP A 39 -2.71 -14.78 -8.59
CA ASP A 39 -2.84 -15.66 -9.74
C ASP A 39 -3.08 -17.13 -9.34
N THR A 40 -3.22 -18.00 -10.35
CA THR A 40 -3.41 -19.45 -10.16
C THR A 40 -2.26 -20.14 -9.43
N ASN A 41 -1.11 -19.48 -9.26
CA ASN A 41 0.04 -19.97 -8.51
C ASN A 41 0.13 -19.38 -7.08
N GLY A 42 -0.87 -18.59 -6.66
CA GLY A 42 -0.88 -17.92 -5.37
C GLY A 42 0.06 -16.70 -5.29
N LYS A 43 0.37 -16.06 -6.43
CA LYS A 43 1.27 -14.89 -6.50
C LYS A 43 0.54 -13.64 -6.95
N ALA A 44 0.90 -12.49 -6.37
CA ALA A 44 0.49 -11.18 -6.85
C ALA A 44 1.73 -10.32 -7.08
N HIS A 45 1.66 -9.44 -8.08
CA HIS A 45 2.72 -8.47 -8.41
C HIS A 45 2.20 -7.06 -8.14
N LEU A 46 2.98 -6.29 -7.38
CA LEU A 46 2.63 -4.92 -7.01
C LEU A 46 3.80 -4.00 -7.36
N SER A 47 3.51 -2.75 -7.70
CA SER A 47 4.51 -1.72 -7.98
C SER A 47 4.00 -0.39 -7.48
N PHE A 48 4.91 0.39 -6.89
CA PHE A 48 4.64 1.71 -6.36
C PHE A 48 5.87 2.59 -6.55
N TYR A 49 5.67 3.90 -6.41
CA TYR A 49 6.73 4.90 -6.57
C TYR A 49 7.13 5.47 -5.22
N VAL A 50 8.41 5.79 -5.08
CA VAL A 50 8.97 6.60 -3.99
C VAL A 50 9.31 7.98 -4.54
N ASN A 51 9.40 8.98 -3.67
CA ASN A 51 9.85 10.30 -4.10
C ASN A 51 11.30 10.24 -4.59
N ASN A 52 11.63 11.04 -5.61
CA ASN A 52 12.98 11.06 -6.16
C ASN A 52 13.98 11.57 -5.10
N GLY A 53 15.03 10.79 -4.84
CA GLY A 53 16.06 11.10 -3.84
C GLY A 53 15.64 10.83 -2.39
N GLU A 54 14.48 10.21 -2.15
CA GLU A 54 14.07 9.78 -0.81
C GLU A 54 14.83 8.51 -0.42
N THR A 55 15.64 8.60 0.63
CA THR A 55 16.42 7.49 1.19
C THR A 55 15.83 7.09 2.54
N GLY A 56 15.89 5.82 2.91
CA GLY A 56 15.50 5.40 4.24
C GLY A 56 14.88 4.01 4.30
N ARG A 57 14.25 3.74 5.44
CA ARG A 57 13.67 2.43 5.75
C ARG A 57 12.18 2.43 5.50
N TYR A 58 11.73 1.47 4.70
CA TYR A 58 10.34 1.23 4.37
C TYR A 58 9.89 -0.12 4.91
N ILE A 59 8.62 -0.20 5.31
CA ILE A 59 7.99 -1.43 5.77
C ILE A 59 6.88 -1.75 4.79
N ILE A 60 6.94 -2.94 4.21
CA ILE A 60 5.86 -3.53 3.43
C ILE A 60 5.12 -4.48 4.36
N HIS A 61 3.86 -4.20 4.64
CA HIS A 61 3.00 -5.04 5.47
C HIS A 61 1.87 -5.59 4.62
N CYS A 62 1.71 -6.91 4.61
CA CYS A 62 0.70 -7.62 3.86
C CYS A 62 -0.15 -8.47 4.79
N GLU A 63 -1.46 -8.37 4.66
CA GLU A 63 -2.44 -9.22 5.32
C GLU A 63 -3.41 -9.75 4.29
N GLY A 64 -3.94 -10.94 4.50
CA GLY A 64 -4.90 -11.54 3.58
C GLY A 64 -5.51 -12.82 4.13
N HIS A 65 -6.36 -13.43 3.31
CA HIS A 65 -6.98 -14.71 3.61
C HIS A 65 -6.99 -15.60 2.36
N SER A 66 -6.97 -16.92 2.55
CA SER A 66 -7.25 -17.88 1.49
C SER A 66 -8.76 -18.05 1.25
N ASP A 67 -9.13 -18.71 0.15
CA ASP A 67 -10.52 -19.09 -0.14
C ASP A 67 -11.17 -19.94 0.96
N SER A 68 -10.34 -20.69 1.71
CA SER A 68 -10.76 -21.49 2.87
C SER A 68 -10.84 -20.69 4.18
N GLY A 69 -10.58 -19.38 4.15
CA GLY A 69 -10.64 -18.48 5.29
C GLY A 69 -9.39 -18.50 6.18
N ILE A 70 -8.27 -19.06 5.73
CA ILE A 70 -7.01 -19.05 6.49
C ILE A 70 -6.39 -17.67 6.38
N ILE A 71 -6.15 -17.01 7.51
CA ILE A 71 -5.55 -15.68 7.57
C ILE A 71 -4.02 -15.79 7.52
N GLY A 72 -3.39 -14.91 6.74
CA GLY A 72 -1.94 -14.78 6.66
C GLY A 72 -1.50 -13.33 6.86
N THR A 73 -0.33 -13.14 7.47
CA THR A 73 0.31 -11.83 7.63
C THR A 73 1.81 -11.93 7.38
N LYS A 74 2.40 -10.90 6.79
CA LYS A 74 3.84 -10.79 6.57
C LYS A 74 4.28 -9.33 6.53
N ALA A 75 5.37 -9.03 7.22
CA ALA A 75 6.08 -7.76 7.10
C ALA A 75 7.47 -7.96 6.48
N LEU A 76 7.89 -7.03 5.65
CA LEU A 76 9.22 -6.96 5.06
C LEU A 76 9.77 -5.55 5.26
N ILE A 77 11.01 -5.45 5.71
CA ILE A 77 11.75 -4.20 5.82
C ILE A 77 12.68 -4.09 4.62
N ILE A 78 12.67 -2.93 3.96
CA ILE A 78 13.55 -2.60 2.84
C ILE A 78 14.21 -1.26 3.12
N ASP A 79 15.52 -1.19 2.97
CA ASP A 79 16.27 0.06 3.04
C ASP A 79 16.55 0.54 1.60
N ILE A 80 16.17 1.77 1.28
CA ILE A 80 16.46 2.46 0.02
C ILE A 80 17.68 3.37 0.26
N PRO A 81 18.79 3.15 -0.48
CA PRO A 81 20.06 3.86 -0.28
C PRO A 81 20.00 5.32 -0.71
#